data_AF-A7SRS5-F1
#
_entry.id   AF-A7SRS5-F1
#
_cell.length_a   1.000
_cell.length_b   1.000
_cell.length_c   1.000
_cell.angle_alpha   90.00
_cell.angle_beta   90.00
_cell.angle_gamma   90.00
#
_symmetry.space_group_name_H-M   'P 1'
#
loop_
_entity.id
_entity.type
_entity.pdbx_description
1 polymer ?
#
loop_
_entity_poly.entity_id
_entity_poly.type
_entity_poly.pdbx_seq_one_letter_code
_entity_poly.pdbx_strand_id
1 'polypeptide(L)'
;MVCTAFRIGLRVLFLVSLIKVALLLFLYNKYSEMGTIKGDQIPDPIINASLLPIESVLPGYVVVPGVDLPGIGNMFIHQSRNNVSDIANKCDGFGTSCKGFIYHRLPNKTGIWSRMKVSFGVPSESKERSLYIKRSYIDLYINAFKTDLTCAVPLTNLTAGNGGCKLPKLQKYYEEIMHLVERLPPITCDVNHLHTKLEHGVLQMRENATKDPQVTSLHARPIRRGKNDDTITYGPPWHFNLTAKSLQVQEDFWEVISILKNKEKKKNFHLSVVEKPGIERRMLNNNAPLNIMMMTLDSTSAVHFERMLPKTYDFLSQEFGSYVFKGFSVVGDGTAPYMSAVLTGRPWDENTKQWSEPDGTVDRWPFVFKKFEKKGFVTMFSEDFSHLDAHIDEQWCPCLTWIPVSTSHLQVVKAARKALDHINELLATNPSSRKLCHRLELKKVISAHQKMANMRVQDKAREDECSYQIQFEVRPSGGVFEALVKFFYSGEIEVQGTISRINMYGTQPDCILKKAPTMRGFCYCK
;
A
#
# COMPACT_ATOMS: atom_id res chain seq x y z
N MET A 1 23.98 -12.65 -0.29
CA MET A 1 23.52 -13.76 -1.14
C MET A 1 24.11 -15.04 -0.59
N VAL A 2 23.29 -15.83 0.11
CA VAL A 2 23.70 -17.15 0.59
C VAL A 2 23.50 -18.12 -0.58
N CYS A 3 24.58 -18.66 -1.13
CA CYS A 3 24.53 -19.79 -2.05
C CYS A 3 24.23 -21.06 -1.24
N THR A 4 23.01 -21.19 -0.71
CA THR A 4 22.49 -22.48 -0.32
C THR A 4 22.11 -23.16 -1.63
N ALA A 5 22.92 -24.12 -2.08
CA ALA A 5 22.54 -24.94 -3.19
C ALA A 5 21.30 -25.75 -2.78
N PHE A 6 20.11 -25.27 -3.18
CA PHE A 6 19.04 -26.20 -3.55
C PHE A 6 19.53 -26.94 -4.79
N ARG A 7 20.46 -27.89 -4.59
CA ARG A 7 20.38 -29.11 -5.38
C ARG A 7 19.06 -29.71 -4.94
N ILE A 8 18.02 -29.52 -5.75
CA ILE A 8 16.92 -30.47 -5.81
C ILE A 8 17.56 -31.75 -6.37
N GLY A 9 18.38 -32.40 -5.54
CA GLY A 9 18.50 -33.83 -5.57
C GLY A 9 17.13 -34.30 -5.13
N LEU A 10 16.32 -34.69 -6.10
CA LEU A 10 15.28 -35.68 -5.91
C LEU A 10 15.77 -36.70 -4.87
N ARG A 11 14.90 -37.00 -3.90
CA ARG A 11 15.07 -37.89 -2.73
C ARG A 11 15.33 -37.14 -1.41
N VAL A 12 14.35 -36.34 -0.98
CA VAL A 12 13.92 -36.38 0.43
C VAL A 12 12.83 -37.44 0.51
N LEU A 13 12.94 -38.33 1.49
CA LEU A 13 12.28 -39.63 1.58
C LEU A 13 10.79 -39.59 1.20
N PHE A 14 10.47 -40.16 0.03
CA PHE A 14 9.19 -40.79 -0.20
C PHE A 14 9.07 -41.95 0.80
N LEU A 15 8.06 -41.92 1.67
CA LEU A 15 7.31 -43.15 1.86
C LEU A 15 6.41 -43.28 0.63
N VAL A 16 6.83 -44.14 -0.31
CA VAL A 16 6.01 -44.53 -1.44
C VAL A 16 4.80 -45.28 -0.88
N SER A 17 3.73 -44.55 -0.65
CA SER A 17 2.39 -45.01 -0.92
C SER A 17 1.73 -43.88 -1.70
N LEU A 18 1.61 -44.07 -3.01
CA LEU A 18 0.57 -43.59 -3.94
C LEU A 18 -0.36 -42.44 -3.52
N ILE A 19 0.11 -41.33 -2.93
CA ILE A 19 -0.82 -40.26 -2.58
C ILE A 19 -0.29 -38.86 -2.92
N LYS A 20 -1.19 -38.12 -3.56
CA LYS A 20 -1.01 -36.84 -4.25
C LYS A 20 -0.33 -35.80 -3.32
N VAL A 21 0.55 -34.96 -3.85
CA VAL A 21 1.06 -33.79 -3.11
C VAL A 21 0.31 -32.59 -3.66
N ALA A 22 -0.41 -31.86 -2.80
CA ALA A 22 -1.06 -30.60 -3.17
C ALA A 22 -0.12 -29.44 -2.84
N LEU A 23 0.44 -28.80 -3.88
CA LEU A 23 1.24 -27.60 -3.76
C LEU A 23 0.33 -26.37 -3.95
N LEU A 24 0.21 -25.53 -2.93
CA LEU A 24 -0.47 -24.23 -3.00
C LEU A 24 0.57 -23.11 -3.12
N LEU A 25 0.61 -22.47 -4.28
CA LEU A 25 1.39 -21.26 -4.56
C LEU A 25 0.42 -20.07 -4.71
N PHE A 26 0.62 -19.05 -3.89
CA PHE A 26 -0.17 -17.82 -3.92
C PHE A 26 0.61 -16.74 -4.67
N LEU A 27 0.07 -16.26 -5.79
CA LEU A 27 0.69 -15.25 -6.64
C LEU A 27 -0.29 -14.07 -6.79
N TYR A 28 0.16 -12.84 -6.47
CA TYR A 28 -0.66 -11.61 -6.35
C TYR A 28 -0.96 -10.93 -7.71
N ASN A 29 -1.55 -9.75 -7.87
CA ASN A 29 -1.66 -9.11 -9.21
C ASN A 29 -1.84 -7.58 -9.09
N LYS A 30 -1.14 -6.80 -9.94
CA LYS A 30 -1.12 -5.32 -9.92
C LYS A 30 -1.67 -4.73 -11.24
N TYR A 31 -2.68 -3.86 -11.11
CA TYR A 31 -3.21 -2.80 -12.02
C TYR A 31 -3.43 -3.08 -13.52
N SER A 32 -4.68 -2.91 -14.03
CA SER A 32 -4.91 -2.56 -15.44
C SER A 32 -5.48 -1.16 -15.59
N GLU A 33 -5.14 -0.58 -16.73
CA GLU A 33 -5.84 0.54 -17.34
C GLU A 33 -7.35 0.28 -17.42
N MET A 34 -8.06 1.40 -17.27
CA MET A 34 -9.50 1.57 -17.34
C MET A 34 -10.00 1.17 -18.72
N GLY A 35 -10.85 0.14 -18.75
CA GLY A 35 -11.77 -0.01 -19.86
C GLY A 35 -12.64 1.23 -19.93
N THR A 36 -12.54 1.97 -21.04
CA THR A 36 -13.49 3.00 -21.41
C THR A 36 -14.87 2.37 -21.51
N ILE A 37 -15.67 2.52 -20.46
CA ILE A 37 -17.12 2.38 -20.58
C ILE A 37 -17.53 3.59 -21.41
N LYS A 38 -17.96 3.35 -22.66
CA LYS A 38 -18.68 4.35 -23.44
C LYS A 38 -19.83 4.83 -22.57
N GLY A 39 -19.84 6.14 -22.31
CA GLY A 39 -20.79 6.78 -21.42
C GLY A 39 -22.21 6.49 -21.86
N ASP A 40 -22.88 5.62 -21.14
CA ASP A 40 -24.29 5.86 -20.88
C ASP A 40 -24.33 6.88 -19.77
N GLN A 41 -24.92 8.04 -20.11
CA GLN A 41 -25.02 9.22 -19.27
C GLN A 41 -25.59 8.85 -17.91
N ILE A 42 -24.72 8.79 -16.90
CA ILE A 42 -25.13 8.86 -15.50
C ILE A 42 -25.51 10.33 -15.28
N PRO A 43 -26.77 10.65 -14.94
CA PRO A 43 -27.19 12.02 -14.76
C PRO A 43 -26.38 12.62 -13.60
N ASP A 44 -25.70 13.74 -13.87
CA ASP A 44 -25.02 14.55 -12.87
C ASP A 44 -25.99 14.80 -11.70
N PRO A 45 -25.67 14.43 -10.45
CA PRO A 45 -26.31 15.07 -9.32
C PRO A 45 -25.77 16.49 -9.26
N ILE A 46 -26.64 17.42 -9.67
CA ILE A 46 -26.37 18.82 -9.95
C ILE A 46 -25.94 19.54 -8.66
N ILE A 47 -24.63 19.83 -8.55
CA ILE A 47 -24.17 21.14 -8.10
C ILE A 47 -23.50 21.77 -9.31
N ASN A 48 -24.11 22.85 -9.81
CA ASN A 48 -23.72 23.48 -11.06
C ASN A 48 -22.24 23.91 -10.99
N ALA A 49 -21.40 23.46 -11.93
CA ALA A 49 -19.96 23.77 -11.97
C ALA A 49 -19.68 25.29 -11.98
N SER A 50 -20.70 26.10 -12.26
CA SER A 50 -20.73 27.55 -12.12
C SER A 50 -20.49 28.06 -10.69
N LEU A 51 -20.67 27.24 -9.65
CA LEU A 51 -20.53 27.64 -8.24
C LEU A 51 -19.11 27.44 -7.67
N LEU A 52 -18.15 27.00 -8.48
CA LEU A 52 -16.78 26.73 -8.03
C LEU A 52 -15.86 27.93 -8.30
N PRO A 53 -14.94 28.27 -7.36
CA PRO A 53 -13.97 29.32 -7.59
C PRO A 53 -12.94 28.92 -8.64
N ILE A 54 -12.74 29.79 -9.62
CA ILE A 54 -11.67 29.71 -10.62
C ILE A 54 -10.63 30.81 -10.36
N GLU A 55 -9.49 30.67 -11.03
CA GLU A 55 -8.42 31.67 -11.00
C GLU A 55 -8.92 33.05 -11.44
N SER A 56 -8.63 34.07 -10.62
CA SER A 56 -8.97 35.46 -10.91
C SER A 56 -7.76 36.17 -11.50
N VAL A 57 -8.01 37.15 -12.38
CA VAL A 57 -7.00 38.11 -12.84
C VAL A 57 -6.51 39.04 -11.73
N LEU A 58 -7.21 39.09 -10.59
CA LEU A 58 -6.82 39.88 -9.43
C LEU A 58 -5.85 39.11 -8.52
N PRO A 59 -4.65 39.64 -8.25
CA PRO A 59 -3.70 39.01 -7.33
C PRO A 59 -4.33 38.79 -5.95
N GLY A 60 -4.15 37.60 -5.38
CA GLY A 60 -4.67 37.26 -4.05
C GLY A 60 -6.17 36.92 -3.99
N TYR A 61 -6.89 36.94 -5.12
CA TYR A 61 -8.30 36.58 -5.21
C TYR A 61 -8.53 35.35 -6.11
N VAL A 62 -9.68 34.71 -5.91
CA VAL A 62 -10.33 33.78 -6.86
C VAL A 62 -11.72 34.31 -7.19
N VAL A 63 -12.30 33.89 -8.32
CA VAL A 63 -13.61 34.37 -8.77
C VAL A 63 -14.56 33.19 -9.00
N VAL A 64 -15.81 33.35 -8.59
CA VAL A 64 -16.92 32.46 -8.93
C VAL A 64 -17.81 33.23 -9.92
N PRO A 65 -17.70 32.96 -11.23
CA PRO A 65 -18.44 33.69 -12.24
C PRO A 65 -19.92 33.33 -12.17
N GLY A 66 -20.78 34.33 -12.33
CA GLY A 66 -22.22 34.10 -12.41
C GLY A 66 -22.86 33.67 -11.08
N VAL A 67 -22.36 34.21 -9.97
CA VAL A 67 -22.83 33.89 -8.62
C VAL A 67 -23.14 35.16 -7.85
N ASP A 68 -24.24 35.11 -7.12
CA ASP A 68 -24.63 36.09 -6.11
C ASP A 68 -24.82 35.42 -4.74
N LEU A 69 -24.74 36.21 -3.68
CA LEU A 69 -24.97 35.79 -2.31
C LEU A 69 -26.03 36.71 -1.69
N PRO A 70 -27.33 36.46 -1.91
CA PRO A 70 -28.38 37.22 -1.26
C PRO A 70 -28.37 36.94 0.26
N GLY A 71 -28.37 37.99 1.10
CA GLY A 71 -28.45 37.85 2.56
C GLY A 71 -27.15 38.11 3.35
N ILE A 72 -27.06 37.46 4.53
CA ILE A 72 -26.22 37.78 5.71
C ILE A 72 -24.77 38.16 5.38
N GLY A 73 -24.24 39.14 6.11
CA GLY A 73 -22.83 39.50 6.07
C GLY A 73 -22.47 40.55 5.00
N ASN A 74 -23.42 41.39 4.59
CA ASN A 74 -23.13 42.52 3.71
C ASN A 74 -22.57 43.69 4.53
N MET A 75 -21.43 44.23 4.09
CA MET A 75 -21.00 45.58 4.42
C MET A 75 -21.50 46.51 3.31
N PHE A 76 -22.22 47.60 3.65
CA PHE A 76 -22.88 48.48 2.67
C PHE A 76 -21.91 49.23 1.74
N ILE A 77 -22.49 49.85 0.72
CA ILE A 77 -22.06 49.82 -0.68
C ILE A 77 -21.12 50.97 -1.08
N HIS A 78 -20.12 50.67 -1.90
CA HIS A 78 -19.44 51.69 -2.70
C HIS A 78 -20.15 51.86 -4.05
N GLN A 79 -20.71 53.05 -4.27
CA GLN A 79 -21.08 53.53 -5.61
C GLN A 79 -19.83 54.12 -6.25
N SER A 80 -19.35 53.56 -7.35
CA SER A 80 -18.27 54.17 -8.13
C SER A 80 -18.26 53.65 -9.56
N ARG A 81 -17.77 54.47 -10.50
CA ARG A 81 -17.51 54.12 -11.91
C ARG A 81 -16.30 53.18 -12.08
N ASN A 82 -15.89 52.52 -11.01
CA ASN A 82 -14.57 51.95 -10.89
C ASN A 82 -14.50 50.48 -11.32
N ASN A 83 -13.35 50.11 -11.86
CA ASN A 83 -13.07 48.77 -12.35
C ASN A 83 -12.90 47.80 -11.17
N VAL A 84 -12.97 46.49 -11.43
CA VAL A 84 -12.93 45.43 -10.41
C VAL A 84 -11.72 45.53 -9.46
N SER A 85 -10.59 46.05 -9.93
CA SER A 85 -9.37 46.27 -9.14
C SER A 85 -9.54 47.29 -8.00
N ASP A 86 -10.34 48.33 -8.20
CA ASP A 86 -10.53 49.36 -7.17
C ASP A 86 -11.38 48.83 -6.01
N ILE A 87 -12.33 47.95 -6.32
CA ILE A 87 -13.15 47.28 -5.31
C ILE A 87 -12.30 46.28 -4.52
N ALA A 88 -11.38 45.59 -5.19
CA ALA A 88 -10.40 44.72 -4.53
C ALA A 88 -9.52 45.49 -3.56
N ASN A 89 -8.91 46.60 -4.02
CA ASN A 89 -8.08 47.47 -3.17
C ASN A 89 -8.86 47.96 -1.93
N LYS A 90 -10.14 48.29 -2.10
CA LYS A 90 -10.98 48.71 -0.97
C LYS A 90 -11.28 47.55 -0.02
N CYS A 91 -11.59 46.37 -0.53
CA CYS A 91 -11.77 45.15 0.28
C CYS A 91 -10.48 44.77 1.03
N ASP A 92 -9.31 44.97 0.41
CA ASP A 92 -8.01 44.77 1.05
C ASP A 92 -7.78 45.77 2.18
N GLY A 93 -8.16 47.05 1.98
CA GLY A 93 -8.11 48.08 3.02
C GLY A 93 -8.98 47.78 4.26
N PHE A 94 -10.04 46.98 4.11
CA PHE A 94 -10.85 46.50 5.24
C PHE A 94 -10.25 45.28 5.96
N GLY A 95 -9.08 44.81 5.54
CA GLY A 95 -8.37 43.70 6.19
C GLY A 95 -9.23 42.45 6.32
N THR A 96 -9.29 41.88 7.53
CA THR A 96 -10.02 40.64 7.83
C THR A 96 -11.54 40.81 7.85
N SER A 97 -12.03 42.05 7.92
CA SER A 97 -13.46 42.36 7.88
C SER A 97 -14.06 42.15 6.49
N CYS A 98 -13.26 42.24 5.42
CA CYS A 98 -13.73 41.91 4.07
C CYS A 98 -13.10 40.60 3.58
N LYS A 99 -13.94 39.57 3.43
CA LYS A 99 -13.54 38.23 2.96
C LYS A 99 -13.66 38.07 1.44
N GLY A 100 -14.46 38.92 0.81
CA GLY A 100 -14.72 38.94 -0.63
C GLY A 100 -15.75 39.99 -1.01
N PHE A 101 -16.13 40.06 -2.28
CA PHE A 101 -17.13 41.00 -2.77
C PHE A 101 -17.86 40.49 -4.02
N ILE A 102 -19.09 40.95 -4.21
CA ILE A 102 -19.86 40.76 -5.45
C ILE A 102 -19.62 41.94 -6.38
N TYR A 103 -19.23 41.65 -7.62
CA TYR A 103 -19.07 42.60 -8.71
C TYR A 103 -20.10 42.35 -9.82
N HIS A 104 -20.56 43.42 -10.46
CA HIS A 104 -21.56 43.35 -11.53
C HIS A 104 -20.89 43.55 -12.89
N ARG A 105 -21.18 42.65 -13.85
CA ARG A 105 -20.43 42.52 -15.12
C ARG A 105 -20.92 43.43 -16.25
N LEU A 106 -22.06 44.14 -16.11
CA LEU A 106 -22.66 44.87 -17.24
C LEU A 106 -22.12 46.31 -17.36
N PRO A 107 -21.43 46.67 -18.47
CA PRO A 107 -20.80 47.99 -18.65
C PRO A 107 -21.80 49.15 -18.88
N ASN A 108 -23.04 48.86 -19.27
CA ASN A 108 -24.03 49.88 -19.69
C ASN A 108 -25.08 50.26 -18.62
N LYS A 109 -24.99 49.74 -17.39
CA LYS A 109 -25.89 50.17 -16.29
C LYS A 109 -25.21 51.26 -15.46
N THR A 110 -25.71 52.49 -15.51
CA THR A 110 -25.28 53.58 -14.62
C THR A 110 -25.61 53.24 -13.17
N GLY A 111 -24.59 53.24 -12.28
CA GLY A 111 -24.75 52.96 -10.85
C GLY A 111 -24.41 51.52 -10.45
N ILE A 112 -23.16 51.10 -10.65
CA ILE A 112 -22.66 49.77 -10.25
C ILE A 112 -22.58 49.70 -8.73
N TRP A 113 -23.35 48.80 -8.11
CA TRP A 113 -23.35 48.54 -6.67
C TRP A 113 -22.55 47.26 -6.40
N SER A 114 -21.40 47.38 -5.72
CA SER A 114 -20.61 46.21 -5.27
C SER A 114 -20.87 45.91 -3.80
N ARG A 115 -21.06 44.64 -3.47
CA ARG A 115 -21.38 44.21 -2.09
C ARG A 115 -20.20 43.49 -1.48
N MET A 116 -19.58 44.08 -0.46
CA MET A 116 -18.51 43.43 0.29
C MET A 116 -19.09 42.43 1.29
N LYS A 117 -18.35 41.35 1.53
CA LYS A 117 -18.78 40.18 2.30
C LYS A 117 -17.91 39.99 3.54
N VAL A 118 -18.54 40.04 4.72
CA VAL A 118 -17.91 39.69 6.01
C VAL A 118 -18.04 38.17 6.31
N SER A 119 -18.90 37.46 5.58
CA SER A 119 -19.12 36.02 5.66
C SER A 119 -19.65 35.46 4.33
N PHE A 120 -19.62 34.14 4.17
CA PHE A 120 -20.21 33.44 3.03
C PHE A 120 -21.47 32.70 3.48
N GLY A 121 -22.54 32.85 2.69
CA GLY A 121 -23.79 32.10 2.84
C GLY A 121 -23.96 31.13 1.67
N VAL A 122 -25.19 30.64 1.48
CA VAL A 122 -25.53 29.76 0.36
C VAL A 122 -25.50 30.59 -0.95
N PRO A 123 -24.67 30.22 -1.95
CA PRO A 123 -24.63 30.93 -3.23
C PRO A 123 -25.88 30.67 -4.06
N SER A 124 -26.23 31.68 -4.86
CA SER A 124 -27.31 31.63 -5.85
C SER A 124 -26.75 31.99 -7.23
N GLU A 125 -27.26 31.36 -8.27
CA GLU A 125 -26.84 31.65 -9.64
C GLU A 125 -27.26 33.06 -10.08
N SER A 126 -26.42 33.70 -10.89
CA SER A 126 -26.65 35.02 -11.44
C SER A 126 -26.06 35.14 -12.84
N LYS A 127 -26.77 35.78 -13.77
CA LYS A 127 -26.21 36.08 -15.11
C LYS A 127 -25.41 37.38 -15.14
N GLU A 128 -25.52 38.21 -14.11
CA GLU A 128 -24.97 39.57 -14.12
C GLU A 128 -23.90 39.81 -13.03
N ARG A 129 -23.78 38.92 -12.04
CA ARG A 129 -22.92 39.10 -10.86
C ARG A 129 -21.82 38.04 -10.80
N SER A 130 -20.67 38.38 -10.25
CA SER A 130 -19.57 37.46 -9.98
C SER A 130 -19.04 37.71 -8.58
N LEU A 131 -18.71 36.63 -7.88
CA LEU A 131 -18.18 36.67 -6.51
C LEU A 131 -16.66 36.57 -6.54
N TYR A 132 -15.97 37.57 -6.00
CA TYR A 132 -14.53 37.56 -5.80
C TYR A 132 -14.24 37.24 -4.33
N ILE A 133 -13.38 36.26 -4.08
CA ILE A 133 -13.05 35.73 -2.74
C ILE A 133 -11.55 35.90 -2.52
N LYS A 134 -11.13 36.45 -1.38
CA LYS A 134 -9.71 36.44 -1.01
C LYS A 134 -9.26 34.99 -0.83
N ARG A 135 -8.09 34.63 -1.35
CA ARG A 135 -7.57 33.25 -1.29
C ARG A 135 -7.57 32.67 0.12
N SER A 136 -7.24 33.49 1.12
CA SER A 136 -7.20 33.10 2.53
C SER A 136 -8.56 32.69 3.12
N TYR A 137 -9.68 32.94 2.43
CA TYR A 137 -11.02 32.61 2.90
C TYR A 137 -11.79 31.66 1.97
N ILE A 138 -11.11 31.04 1.00
CA ILE A 138 -11.72 30.03 0.11
C ILE A 138 -12.35 28.88 0.92
N ASP A 139 -11.66 28.42 1.97
CA ASP A 139 -12.15 27.29 2.75
C ASP A 139 -13.43 27.66 3.53
N LEU A 140 -13.59 28.92 3.96
CA LEU A 140 -14.84 29.39 4.55
C LEU A 140 -16.00 29.36 3.55
N TYR A 141 -15.74 29.71 2.29
CA TYR A 141 -16.74 29.63 1.22
C TYR A 141 -17.11 28.18 0.93
N ILE A 142 -16.13 27.29 0.77
CA ILE A 142 -16.32 25.84 0.55
C ILE A 142 -17.05 25.17 1.73
N ASN A 143 -16.81 25.63 2.96
CA ASN A 143 -17.46 25.13 4.17
C ASN A 143 -18.88 25.67 4.38
N ALA A 144 -19.29 26.73 3.68
CA ALA A 144 -20.68 27.21 3.71
C ALA A 144 -21.64 26.22 3.03
N PHE A 145 -21.13 25.35 2.14
CA PHE A 145 -21.87 24.26 1.50
C PHE A 145 -22.02 23.01 2.39
N LYS A 146 -22.15 23.18 3.72
CA LYS A 146 -22.18 22.07 4.70
C LYS A 146 -23.36 21.10 4.53
N THR A 147 -24.33 21.39 3.65
CA THR A 147 -25.59 20.66 3.54
C THR A 147 -25.68 19.64 2.40
N ASP A 148 -24.81 19.67 1.38
CA ASP A 148 -24.77 18.63 0.33
C ASP A 148 -23.63 17.65 0.58
N LEU A 149 -23.80 16.81 1.61
CA LEU A 149 -22.92 15.67 1.93
C LEU A 149 -23.29 14.40 1.15
N THR A 150 -24.20 14.50 0.18
CA THR A 150 -24.52 13.37 -0.70
C THR A 150 -23.28 12.99 -1.51
N CYS A 151 -23.00 11.69 -1.60
CA CYS A 151 -21.91 11.19 -2.42
C CYS A 151 -22.10 11.66 -3.87
N ALA A 152 -21.01 11.93 -4.58
CA ALA A 152 -21.04 12.37 -5.97
C ALA A 152 -21.79 11.38 -6.88
N VAL A 153 -21.79 10.10 -6.51
CA VAL A 153 -22.66 9.09 -7.07
C VAL A 153 -23.54 8.55 -5.93
N PRO A 154 -24.88 8.63 -6.04
CA PRO A 154 -25.78 8.09 -5.03
C PRO A 154 -25.50 6.60 -4.79
N LEU A 155 -25.32 6.20 -3.52
CA LEU A 155 -25.06 4.80 -3.15
C LEU A 155 -26.24 3.87 -3.52
N THR A 156 -27.43 4.42 -3.73
CA THR A 156 -28.65 3.71 -4.15
C THR A 156 -28.69 3.36 -5.65
N ASN A 157 -27.82 3.96 -6.49
CA ASN A 157 -27.69 3.62 -7.91
C ASN A 157 -26.85 2.36 -8.18
N LEU A 158 -26.76 1.46 -7.19
CA LEU A 158 -26.32 0.08 -7.34
C LEU A 158 -27.34 -0.68 -8.20
N THR A 159 -27.43 -0.39 -9.49
CA THR A 159 -27.82 -1.44 -10.42
C THR A 159 -26.73 -2.49 -10.30
N ALA A 160 -27.07 -3.62 -9.68
CA ALA A 160 -26.25 -4.80 -9.72
C ALA A 160 -25.98 -5.08 -11.20
N GLY A 161 -24.83 -4.62 -11.70
CA GLY A 161 -24.39 -5.00 -13.02
C GLY A 161 -24.41 -6.51 -13.05
N ASN A 162 -25.22 -7.09 -13.93
CA ASN A 162 -25.25 -8.55 -14.16
C ASN A 162 -23.88 -9.09 -14.61
N GLY A 163 -22.90 -8.21 -14.87
CA GLY A 163 -21.50 -8.59 -14.98
C GLY A 163 -20.91 -8.88 -13.61
N GLY A 164 -20.66 -10.15 -13.31
CA GLY A 164 -19.81 -10.54 -12.17
C GLY A 164 -18.45 -9.82 -12.21
N CYS A 165 -17.71 -9.87 -11.09
CA CYS A 165 -16.38 -9.25 -10.96
C CYS A 165 -15.51 -9.56 -12.18
N LYS A 166 -15.28 -8.54 -13.03
CA LYS A 166 -14.40 -8.67 -14.19
C LYS A 166 -12.99 -8.36 -13.72
N LEU A 167 -12.24 -9.42 -13.42
CA LEU A 167 -10.83 -9.28 -13.09
C LEU A 167 -10.09 -8.60 -14.27
N PRO A 168 -9.27 -7.57 -14.01
CA PRO A 168 -8.50 -6.91 -15.04
C PRO A 168 -7.54 -7.91 -15.71
N LYS A 169 -7.44 -7.85 -17.04
CA LYS A 169 -6.44 -8.63 -17.80
C LYS A 169 -5.14 -7.83 -17.83
N LEU A 170 -4.13 -8.32 -17.11
CA LEU A 170 -2.84 -7.64 -16.96
C LEU A 170 -1.89 -8.09 -18.07
N GLN A 171 -1.32 -7.14 -18.81
CA GLN A 171 -0.26 -7.46 -19.76
C GLN A 171 1.06 -7.65 -19.02
N LYS A 172 1.78 -8.73 -19.35
CA LYS A 172 3.02 -9.10 -18.66
C LYS A 172 4.18 -8.13 -18.95
N TYR A 173 4.18 -7.50 -20.13
CA TYR A 173 5.29 -6.74 -20.70
C TYR A 173 4.90 -5.32 -21.13
N TYR A 174 4.21 -4.57 -20.25
CA TYR A 174 3.92 -3.15 -20.50
C TYR A 174 5.21 -2.36 -20.73
N GLU A 175 5.28 -1.60 -21.83
CA GLU A 175 6.47 -0.87 -22.25
C GLU A 175 6.93 0.14 -21.19
N GLU A 176 5.98 0.76 -20.49
CA GLU A 176 6.22 1.75 -19.44
C GLU A 176 6.86 1.18 -18.17
N ILE A 177 6.88 -0.14 -17.98
CA ILE A 177 7.51 -0.76 -16.81
C ILE A 177 8.71 -1.60 -17.17
N MET A 178 8.86 -2.03 -18.43
CA MET A 178 9.94 -2.93 -18.83
C MET A 178 11.32 -2.29 -18.64
N HIS A 179 11.43 -0.96 -18.76
CA HIS A 179 12.67 -0.24 -18.47
C HIS A 179 13.05 -0.25 -16.97
N LEU A 180 12.11 -0.56 -16.07
CA LEU A 180 12.36 -0.71 -14.62
C LEU A 180 12.67 -2.16 -14.23
N VAL A 181 12.47 -3.12 -15.14
CA VAL A 181 12.66 -4.55 -14.87
C VAL A 181 14.07 -4.95 -15.28
N GLU A 182 14.94 -5.13 -14.29
CA GLU A 182 16.28 -5.66 -14.51
C GLU A 182 16.27 -7.20 -14.41
N ARG A 183 16.82 -7.87 -15.43
CA ARG A 183 17.08 -9.31 -15.37
C ARG A 183 18.49 -9.56 -14.85
N LEU A 184 18.57 -10.05 -13.62
CA LEU A 184 19.83 -10.49 -13.05
C LEU A 184 20.35 -11.73 -13.80
N PRO A 185 21.68 -11.86 -13.98
CA PRO A 185 22.27 -13.05 -14.55
C PRO A 185 21.97 -14.27 -13.66
N PRO A 186 21.88 -15.48 -14.25
CA PRO A 186 21.68 -16.70 -13.48
C PRO A 186 22.72 -16.86 -12.38
N ILE A 187 22.27 -17.24 -11.18
CA ILE A 187 23.18 -17.53 -10.07
C ILE A 187 23.96 -18.81 -10.40
N THR A 188 25.28 -18.69 -10.51
CA THR A 188 26.17 -19.84 -10.62
C THR A 188 26.50 -20.37 -9.23
N CYS A 189 25.80 -21.43 -8.81
CA CYS A 189 26.07 -22.10 -7.55
C CYS A 189 27.27 -23.06 -7.69
N ASP A 190 28.42 -22.69 -7.12
CA ASP A 190 29.54 -23.61 -7.02
C ASP A 190 29.37 -24.57 -5.83
N VAL A 191 28.79 -25.73 -6.12
CA VAL A 191 28.59 -26.82 -5.17
C VAL A 191 29.90 -27.41 -4.63
N ASN A 192 31.05 -27.14 -5.27
CA ASN A 192 32.35 -27.59 -4.79
C ASN A 192 32.87 -26.73 -3.63
N HIS A 193 32.27 -25.57 -3.37
CA HIS A 193 32.58 -24.74 -2.20
C HIS A 193 31.77 -25.10 -0.95
N LEU A 194 30.87 -26.08 -1.03
CA LEU A 194 30.12 -26.58 0.13
C LEU A 194 30.95 -27.62 0.88
N HIS A 195 31.25 -27.35 2.15
CA HIS A 195 32.08 -28.23 2.98
C HIS A 195 31.29 -29.33 3.71
N THR A 196 29.97 -29.24 3.73
CA THR A 196 29.10 -30.19 4.42
C THR A 196 27.92 -30.62 3.54
N LYS A 197 27.32 -31.76 3.86
CA LYS A 197 26.06 -32.25 3.30
C LYS A 197 25.17 -32.79 4.42
N LEU A 198 23.86 -32.64 4.29
CA LEU A 198 22.89 -33.26 5.18
C LEU A 198 22.19 -34.37 4.42
N GLU A 199 22.29 -35.61 4.92
CA GLU A 199 21.61 -36.78 4.34
C GLU A 199 21.01 -37.61 5.48
N HIS A 200 19.71 -37.92 5.39
CA HIS A 200 18.99 -38.75 6.36
C HIS A 200 19.16 -38.29 7.83
N GLY A 201 19.11 -36.98 8.08
CA GLY A 201 19.31 -36.41 9.42
C GLY A 201 20.77 -36.46 9.92
N VAL A 202 21.73 -36.83 9.08
CA VAL A 202 23.15 -36.82 9.41
C VAL A 202 23.85 -35.70 8.65
N LEU A 203 24.33 -34.70 9.38
CA LEU A 203 25.19 -33.66 8.84
C LEU A 203 26.62 -34.18 8.76
N GLN A 204 27.14 -34.30 7.54
CA GLN A 204 28.43 -34.91 7.26
C GLN A 204 29.38 -33.91 6.60
N MET A 205 30.65 -33.96 7.00
CA MET A 205 31.72 -33.26 6.31
C MET A 205 31.98 -33.92 4.95
N ARG A 206 32.10 -33.11 3.90
CA ARG A 206 32.41 -33.57 2.54
C ARG A 206 33.91 -33.76 2.36
N GLU A 207 34.30 -34.60 1.40
CA GLU A 207 35.71 -34.88 1.13
C GLU A 207 36.52 -33.64 0.70
N ASN A 208 35.90 -32.73 -0.07
CA ASN A 208 36.52 -31.47 -0.46
C ASN A 208 36.91 -30.64 0.78
N ALA A 209 36.10 -30.62 1.84
CA ALA A 209 36.43 -29.93 3.08
C ALA A 209 37.64 -30.53 3.79
N THR A 210 37.77 -31.86 3.79
CA THR A 210 38.94 -32.55 4.36
C THR A 210 40.21 -32.36 3.53
N LYS A 211 40.06 -32.08 2.23
CA LYS A 211 41.16 -31.94 1.27
C LYS A 211 41.50 -30.49 0.95
N ASP A 212 40.67 -29.53 1.37
CA ASP A 212 40.87 -28.10 1.13
C ASP A 212 41.91 -27.55 2.12
N PRO A 213 43.13 -27.21 1.67
CA PRO A 213 44.19 -26.73 2.54
C PRO A 213 43.90 -25.32 3.07
N GLN A 214 42.86 -24.62 2.59
CA GLN A 214 42.48 -23.31 3.08
C GLN A 214 41.59 -23.39 4.32
N VAL A 215 40.87 -24.49 4.54
CA VAL A 215 39.97 -24.63 5.71
C VAL A 215 40.79 -24.90 6.97
N THR A 216 40.72 -23.99 7.95
CA THR A 216 41.39 -24.14 9.26
C THR A 216 40.50 -24.76 10.31
N SER A 217 39.21 -24.42 10.30
CA SER A 217 38.23 -25.05 11.19
C SER A 217 36.85 -25.07 10.55
N LEU A 218 36.09 -26.11 10.89
CA LEU A 218 34.72 -26.31 10.47
C LEU A 218 33.90 -26.67 11.70
N HIS A 219 32.85 -25.89 11.97
CA HIS A 219 31.93 -26.19 13.06
C HIS A 219 30.48 -25.93 12.64
N ALA A 220 29.57 -26.70 13.21
CA ALA A 220 28.13 -26.48 13.11
C ALA A 220 27.58 -26.07 14.46
N ARG A 221 26.55 -25.23 14.49
CA ARG A 221 25.81 -24.91 15.71
C ARG A 221 24.32 -24.87 15.41
N PRO A 222 23.47 -25.39 16.31
CA PRO A 222 22.04 -25.34 16.08
C PRO A 222 21.53 -23.92 16.30
N ILE A 223 20.51 -23.54 15.53
CA ILE A 223 19.77 -22.29 15.66
C ILE A 223 18.44 -22.62 16.34
N ARG A 224 18.10 -21.85 17.37
CA ARG A 224 16.84 -21.98 18.12
C ARG A 224 16.13 -20.65 18.15
N ARG A 225 14.81 -20.69 18.33
CA ARG A 225 14.02 -19.50 18.66
C ARG A 225 14.55 -18.88 19.95
N GLY A 226 14.61 -17.55 19.98
CA GLY A 226 15.06 -16.77 21.12
C GLY A 226 13.97 -16.57 22.16
N LYS A 227 13.98 -15.40 22.81
CA LYS A 227 13.00 -15.08 23.87
C LYS A 227 11.65 -14.63 23.30
N ASN A 228 11.63 -14.19 22.04
CA ASN A 228 10.46 -13.73 21.32
C ASN A 228 10.58 -14.15 19.83
N ASP A 229 9.60 -13.77 19.02
CA ASP A 229 9.54 -14.13 17.59
C ASP A 229 10.62 -13.46 16.73
N ASP A 230 11.20 -12.37 17.22
CA ASP A 230 12.21 -11.57 16.51
C ASP A 230 13.65 -11.98 16.80
N THR A 231 13.87 -12.93 17.72
CA THR A 231 15.22 -13.26 18.20
C THR A 231 15.55 -14.73 17.96
N ILE A 232 16.84 -14.99 17.72
CA ILE A 232 17.40 -16.33 17.64
C ILE A 232 18.49 -16.53 18.69
N THR A 233 18.68 -17.77 19.12
CA THR A 233 19.80 -18.17 19.96
C THR A 233 20.58 -19.30 19.28
N TYR A 234 21.87 -19.39 19.60
CA TYR A 234 22.74 -20.43 19.09
C TYR A 234 23.07 -21.41 20.20
N GLY A 235 22.96 -22.71 19.91
CA GLY A 235 23.43 -23.74 20.82
C GLY A 235 24.96 -23.94 20.77
N PRO A 236 25.48 -24.89 21.57
CA PRO A 236 26.91 -25.19 21.60
C PRO A 236 27.40 -25.69 20.23
N PRO A 237 28.60 -25.28 19.79
CA PRO A 237 29.14 -25.70 18.50
C PRO A 237 29.64 -27.16 18.53
N TRP A 238 29.30 -27.90 17.48
CA TRP A 238 29.90 -29.16 17.10
C TRP A 238 31.09 -28.92 16.16
N HIS A 239 32.28 -29.36 16.55
CA HIS A 239 33.49 -29.20 15.75
C HIS A 239 33.75 -30.45 14.90
N PHE A 240 33.85 -30.28 13.58
CA PHE A 240 34.22 -31.36 12.69
C PHE A 240 35.74 -31.54 12.69
N ASN A 241 36.18 -32.80 12.77
CA ASN A 241 37.60 -33.17 12.68
C ASN A 241 37.74 -34.56 12.03
N LEU A 242 38.96 -35.11 12.01
CA LEU A 242 39.23 -36.41 11.36
C LEU A 242 38.50 -37.60 12.03
N THR A 243 38.18 -37.52 13.32
CA THR A 243 37.48 -38.57 14.07
C THR A 243 35.98 -38.32 14.20
N ALA A 244 35.55 -37.05 14.22
CA ALA A 244 34.16 -36.60 14.30
C ALA A 244 33.73 -35.95 12.97
N LYS A 245 33.60 -36.77 11.92
CA LYS A 245 33.24 -36.31 10.56
C LYS A 245 31.74 -36.06 10.36
N SER A 246 30.89 -36.51 11.29
CA SER A 246 29.44 -36.47 11.15
C SER A 246 28.75 -36.13 12.46
N LEU A 247 27.54 -35.59 12.36
CA LEU A 247 26.67 -35.21 13.46
C LEU A 247 25.24 -35.63 13.14
N GLN A 248 24.60 -36.38 14.04
CA GLN A 248 23.15 -36.58 13.99
C GLN A 248 22.46 -35.27 14.39
N VAL A 249 21.67 -34.68 13.50
CA VAL A 249 20.99 -33.42 13.80
C VAL A 249 19.84 -33.66 14.77
N GLN A 250 19.73 -32.78 15.76
CA GLN A 250 18.71 -32.84 16.82
C GLN A 250 17.78 -31.61 16.81
N GLU A 251 18.07 -30.64 15.96
CA GLU A 251 17.38 -29.37 15.84
C GLU A 251 17.10 -29.11 14.36
N ASP A 252 16.05 -28.35 14.06
CA ASP A 252 15.57 -28.18 12.68
C ASP A 252 16.54 -27.34 11.83
N PHE A 253 17.25 -26.40 12.45
CA PHE A 253 18.09 -25.42 11.76
C PHE A 253 19.53 -25.46 12.27
N TRP A 254 20.49 -25.53 11.35
CA TRP A 254 21.91 -25.56 11.66
C TRP A 254 22.69 -24.54 10.84
N GLU A 255 23.51 -23.72 11.51
CA GLU A 255 24.52 -22.90 10.86
C GLU A 255 25.84 -23.66 10.84
N VAL A 256 26.48 -23.74 9.67
CA VAL A 256 27.82 -24.28 9.48
C VAL A 256 28.75 -23.13 9.14
N ILE A 257 29.83 -23.00 9.90
CA ILE A 257 30.85 -21.97 9.73
C ILE A 257 32.17 -22.66 9.37
N SER A 258 32.69 -22.30 8.20
CA SER A 258 34.04 -22.66 7.76
C SER A 258 34.94 -21.46 7.91
N ILE A 259 36.03 -21.59 8.66
CA ILE A 259 37.04 -20.55 8.80
C ILE A 259 38.21 -20.90 7.88
N LEU A 260 38.59 -19.97 7.03
CA LEU A 260 39.71 -20.13 6.10
C LEU A 260 41.02 -19.60 6.71
N LYS A 261 42.18 -19.94 6.12
CA LYS A 261 43.51 -19.49 6.55
C LYS A 261 43.66 -17.97 6.59
N ASN A 262 42.99 -17.26 5.68
CA ASN A 262 42.90 -15.80 5.63
C ASN A 262 41.94 -15.21 6.71
N LYS A 263 41.41 -16.04 7.62
CA LYS A 263 40.40 -15.70 8.65
C LYS A 263 39.01 -15.36 8.11
N GLU A 264 38.77 -15.53 6.81
CA GLU A 264 37.44 -15.37 6.22
C GLU A 264 36.50 -16.46 6.76
N LYS A 265 35.25 -16.07 7.04
CA LYS A 265 34.21 -16.98 7.54
C LYS A 265 33.18 -17.21 6.45
N LYS A 266 33.10 -18.44 5.96
CA LYS A 266 32.03 -18.88 5.05
C LYS A 266 30.92 -19.53 5.86
N LYS A 267 29.70 -19.00 5.73
CA LYS A 267 28.50 -19.49 6.40
C LYS A 267 27.62 -20.26 5.45
N ASN A 268 27.08 -21.37 5.93
CA ASN A 268 26.10 -22.18 5.23
C ASN A 268 25.02 -22.62 6.22
N PHE A 269 23.81 -22.91 5.73
CA PHE A 269 22.69 -23.31 6.58
C PHE A 269 22.12 -24.64 6.08
N HIS A 270 21.82 -25.53 7.04
CA HIS A 270 21.15 -26.81 6.78
C HIS A 270 19.82 -26.83 7.53
N LEU A 271 18.78 -27.27 6.83
CA LEU A 271 17.43 -27.38 7.36
C LEU A 271 17.03 -28.86 7.32
N SER A 272 16.49 -29.35 8.42
CA SER A 272 15.94 -30.69 8.57
C SER A 272 14.64 -30.61 9.36
N VAL A 273 13.70 -31.50 9.10
CA VAL A 273 12.59 -31.73 10.04
C VAL A 273 13.08 -32.76 11.04
N VAL A 274 13.24 -32.37 12.31
CA VAL A 274 13.58 -33.30 13.38
C VAL A 274 12.30 -33.71 14.09
N GLU A 275 12.04 -35.02 14.09
CA GLU A 275 10.88 -35.58 14.76
C GLU A 275 10.98 -35.38 16.28
N LYS A 276 9.96 -34.73 16.86
CA LYS A 276 9.90 -34.51 18.31
C LYS A 276 9.40 -35.77 19.02
N PRO A 277 9.97 -36.12 20.19
CA PRO A 277 9.49 -37.25 20.99
C PRO A 277 7.98 -37.16 21.26
N GLY A 278 7.25 -38.25 21.05
CA GLY A 278 5.80 -38.32 21.26
C GLY A 278 4.93 -37.94 20.05
N ILE A 279 5.51 -37.66 18.88
CA ILE A 279 4.77 -37.56 17.62
C ILE A 279 4.31 -38.93 17.12
N GLU A 280 5.10 -40.00 17.31
CA GLU A 280 4.74 -41.38 16.91
C GLU A 280 3.38 -41.84 17.45
N ARG A 281 3.01 -41.42 18.66
CA ARG A 281 1.71 -41.72 19.29
C ARG A 281 0.53 -41.00 18.65
N ARG A 282 0.79 -39.95 17.88
CA ARG A 282 -0.19 -39.12 17.20
C ARG A 282 -0.33 -39.48 15.73
N MET A 283 0.55 -40.34 15.18
CA MET A 283 0.52 -40.77 13.79
C MET A 283 -0.89 -41.31 13.48
N LEU A 284 -1.55 -40.67 12.52
CA LEU A 284 -2.84 -41.12 12.02
C LEU A 284 -2.68 -42.57 11.52
N ASN A 285 -3.70 -43.41 11.73
CA ASN A 285 -3.87 -44.60 10.89
C ASN A 285 -3.74 -44.17 9.41
N ASN A 286 -3.28 -45.05 8.52
CA ASN A 286 -2.99 -44.83 7.07
C ASN A 286 -4.08 -44.11 6.21
N ASN A 287 -5.15 -43.60 6.82
CA ASN A 287 -6.23 -42.81 6.25
C ASN A 287 -5.87 -41.34 6.00
N ALA A 288 -4.68 -40.85 6.37
CA ALA A 288 -4.24 -39.48 6.05
C ALA A 288 -3.62 -39.48 4.65
N PRO A 289 -4.30 -38.96 3.62
CA PRO A 289 -3.87 -39.23 2.28
C PRO A 289 -2.66 -38.36 1.90
N LEU A 290 -2.57 -37.08 2.29
CA LEU A 290 -1.69 -36.13 1.58
C LEU A 290 -0.67 -35.46 2.51
N ASN A 291 0.57 -35.32 2.04
CA ASN A 291 1.50 -34.33 2.56
C ASN A 291 1.12 -32.94 2.03
N ILE A 292 1.22 -31.90 2.86
CA ILE A 292 0.82 -30.53 2.53
C ILE A 292 2.04 -29.62 2.62
N MET A 293 2.33 -28.90 1.53
CA MET A 293 3.37 -27.87 1.48
C MET A 293 2.75 -26.53 1.11
N MET A 294 2.95 -25.52 1.96
CA MET A 294 2.60 -24.13 1.67
C MET A 294 3.89 -23.37 1.39
N MET A 295 3.99 -22.73 0.23
CA MET A 295 5.12 -21.89 -0.13
C MET A 295 4.60 -20.47 -0.42
N THR A 296 5.13 -19.51 0.32
CA THR A 296 4.80 -18.09 0.18
C THR A 296 6.05 -17.34 -0.28
N LEU A 297 5.89 -16.47 -1.27
CA LEU A 297 6.94 -15.57 -1.73
C LEU A 297 6.59 -14.16 -1.29
N ASP A 298 7.51 -13.52 -0.59
CA ASP A 298 7.30 -12.16 -0.15
C ASP A 298 7.47 -11.16 -1.31
N SER A 299 6.75 -10.03 -1.22
CA SER A 299 6.95 -8.84 -2.05
C SER A 299 6.83 -9.02 -3.57
N THR A 300 6.11 -10.04 -4.06
CA THR A 300 5.95 -10.27 -5.51
C THR A 300 4.49 -10.28 -5.96
N SER A 301 4.22 -9.67 -7.12
CA SER A 301 2.92 -9.82 -7.82
C SER A 301 2.98 -10.99 -8.81
N ALA A 302 1.87 -11.64 -9.13
CA ALA A 302 1.79 -12.70 -10.15
C ALA A 302 2.24 -12.21 -11.51
N VAL A 303 1.91 -10.99 -11.95
CA VAL A 303 2.48 -10.46 -13.21
C VAL A 303 4.00 -10.44 -13.14
N HIS A 304 4.56 -10.03 -12.00
CA HIS A 304 6.00 -10.00 -11.81
C HIS A 304 6.60 -11.41 -11.70
N PHE A 305 5.94 -12.35 -11.02
CA PHE A 305 6.31 -13.76 -10.97
C PHE A 305 6.30 -14.39 -12.36
N GLU A 306 5.25 -14.15 -13.15
CA GLU A 306 5.14 -14.62 -14.53
C GLU A 306 6.27 -14.03 -15.42
N ARG A 307 6.68 -12.79 -15.16
CA ARG A 307 7.74 -12.10 -15.91
C ARG A 307 9.14 -12.59 -15.54
N MET A 308 9.41 -12.79 -14.25
CA MET A 308 10.74 -13.07 -13.70
C MET A 308 11.01 -14.57 -13.53
N LEU A 309 9.96 -15.38 -13.38
CA LEU A 309 10.02 -16.83 -13.23
C LEU A 309 9.14 -17.53 -14.30
N PRO A 310 9.30 -17.22 -15.60
CA PRO A 310 8.43 -17.74 -16.65
C PRO A 310 8.49 -19.28 -16.74
N LYS A 311 9.69 -19.87 -16.63
CA LYS A 311 9.88 -21.32 -16.63
C LYS A 311 9.12 -22.01 -15.48
N THR A 312 9.16 -21.41 -14.29
CA THR A 312 8.45 -21.93 -13.11
C THR A 312 6.95 -21.83 -13.31
N TYR A 313 6.46 -20.70 -13.83
CA TYR A 313 5.04 -20.53 -14.11
C TYR A 313 4.54 -21.52 -15.16
N ASP A 314 5.28 -21.72 -16.25
CA ASP A 314 4.92 -22.67 -17.30
C ASP A 314 4.88 -24.10 -16.75
N PHE A 315 5.89 -24.52 -15.99
CA PHE A 315 5.88 -25.82 -15.32
C PHE A 315 4.65 -26.00 -14.42
N LEU A 316 4.35 -25.03 -13.56
CA LEU A 316 3.19 -25.11 -12.65
C LEU A 316 1.86 -25.19 -13.42
N SER A 317 1.70 -24.31 -14.42
CA SER A 317 0.43 -24.15 -15.14
C SER A 317 0.19 -25.21 -16.21
N GLN A 318 1.24 -25.79 -16.80
CA GLN A 318 1.13 -26.70 -17.95
C GLN A 318 1.51 -28.14 -17.62
N GLU A 319 2.47 -28.37 -16.72
CA GLU A 319 3.04 -29.70 -16.48
C GLU A 319 2.60 -30.30 -15.13
N PHE A 320 2.66 -29.50 -14.06
CA PHE A 320 2.38 -29.97 -12.70
C PHE A 320 0.89 -30.25 -12.44
N GLY A 321 0.00 -29.72 -13.31
CA GLY A 321 -1.44 -29.77 -13.09
C GLY A 321 -1.91 -28.85 -11.97
N SER A 322 -1.18 -27.76 -11.69
CA SER A 322 -1.59 -26.78 -10.68
C SER A 322 -2.85 -26.04 -11.09
N TYR A 323 -3.67 -25.70 -10.10
CA TYR A 323 -4.75 -24.74 -10.30
C TYR A 323 -4.26 -23.33 -9.97
N VAL A 324 -4.27 -22.44 -10.97
CA VAL A 324 -3.87 -21.04 -10.79
C VAL A 324 -5.10 -20.21 -10.40
N PHE A 325 -5.17 -19.77 -9.15
CA PHE A 325 -6.25 -18.92 -8.66
C PHE A 325 -6.13 -17.51 -9.22
N LYS A 326 -6.97 -17.18 -10.21
CA LYS A 326 -7.06 -15.82 -10.77
C LYS A 326 -7.88 -14.93 -9.82
N GLY A 327 -7.37 -13.73 -9.53
CA GLY A 327 -8.05 -12.75 -8.67
C GLY A 327 -7.90 -13.01 -7.17
N PHE A 328 -6.98 -13.89 -6.77
CA PHE A 328 -6.59 -14.04 -5.38
C PHE A 328 -5.87 -12.75 -4.91
N SER A 329 -6.36 -12.14 -3.84
CA SER A 329 -5.85 -10.87 -3.30
C SER A 329 -5.33 -11.03 -1.89
N VAL A 330 -4.40 -10.16 -1.51
CA VAL A 330 -3.91 -10.05 -0.13
C VAL A 330 -5.00 -9.53 0.81
N VAL A 331 -4.85 -9.84 2.09
CA VAL A 331 -5.72 -9.37 3.17
C VAL A 331 -4.89 -8.46 4.06
N GLY A 332 -5.29 -7.19 4.13
CA GLY A 332 -4.58 -6.17 4.89
C GLY A 332 -3.29 -5.68 4.23
N ASP A 333 -2.70 -4.67 4.88
CA ASP A 333 -1.53 -3.95 4.42
C ASP A 333 -0.27 -4.49 5.08
N GLY A 334 0.45 -5.37 4.38
CA GLY A 334 1.64 -6.02 4.94
C GLY A 334 1.69 -7.53 4.74
N THR A 335 2.87 -8.09 4.98
CA THR A 335 3.09 -9.53 5.14
C THR A 335 2.42 -10.02 6.41
N ALA A 336 2.52 -9.26 7.50
CA ALA A 336 1.94 -9.62 8.79
C ALA A 336 0.41 -9.86 8.76
N PRO A 337 -0.43 -8.92 8.28
CA PRO A 337 -1.87 -9.16 8.21
C PRO A 337 -2.27 -10.22 7.18
N TYR A 338 -1.52 -10.32 6.07
CA TYR A 338 -1.76 -11.37 5.07
C TYR A 338 -1.48 -12.77 5.64
N MET A 339 -0.33 -12.95 6.29
CA MET A 339 0.05 -14.23 6.90
C MET A 339 -0.88 -14.59 8.06
N SER A 340 -1.35 -13.60 8.83
CA SER A 340 -2.40 -13.80 9.83
C SER A 340 -3.65 -14.43 9.19
N ALA A 341 -4.16 -13.84 8.10
CA ALA A 341 -5.33 -14.35 7.40
C ALA A 341 -5.11 -15.75 6.81
N VAL A 342 -4.00 -15.97 6.10
CA VAL A 342 -3.68 -17.26 5.47
C VAL A 342 -3.49 -18.37 6.49
N LEU A 343 -2.78 -18.10 7.58
CA LEU A 343 -2.41 -19.13 8.54
C LEU A 343 -3.47 -19.34 9.63
N THR A 344 -4.35 -18.38 9.91
CA THR A 344 -5.36 -18.52 10.97
C THR A 344 -6.80 -18.54 10.45
N GLY A 345 -7.03 -18.03 9.24
CA GLY A 345 -8.36 -17.75 8.70
C GLY A 345 -9.05 -16.54 9.34
N ARG A 346 -8.30 -15.66 10.04
CA ARG A 346 -8.83 -14.48 10.74
C ARG A 346 -8.01 -13.22 10.42
N PRO A 347 -8.63 -12.02 10.43
CA PRO A 347 -7.92 -10.75 10.33
C PRO A 347 -6.89 -10.53 11.46
N TRP A 348 -5.89 -9.71 11.18
CA TRP A 348 -4.83 -9.33 12.13
C TRP A 348 -5.37 -8.71 13.41
N ASP A 349 -6.28 -7.75 13.29
CA ASP A 349 -6.81 -6.99 14.43
C ASP A 349 -7.63 -7.89 15.36
N GLU A 350 -8.32 -8.89 14.82
CA GLU A 350 -9.04 -9.89 15.61
C GLU A 350 -8.08 -10.77 16.41
N ASN A 351 -7.03 -11.29 15.76
CA ASN A 351 -6.05 -12.14 16.43
C ASN A 351 -5.28 -11.37 17.52
N THR A 352 -4.86 -10.15 17.23
CA THR A 352 -4.17 -9.29 18.21
C THR A 352 -5.04 -8.94 19.41
N LYS A 353 -6.33 -8.61 19.21
CA LYS A 353 -7.23 -8.33 20.34
C LYS A 353 -7.49 -9.56 21.22
N GLN A 354 -7.62 -10.73 20.61
CA GLN A 354 -8.04 -11.95 21.32
C GLN A 354 -6.87 -12.74 21.93
N TRP A 355 -5.71 -12.71 21.28
CA TRP A 355 -4.59 -13.61 21.58
C TRP A 355 -3.26 -12.89 21.78
N SER A 356 -3.27 -11.59 22.10
CA SER A 356 -2.04 -10.83 22.42
C SER A 356 -1.29 -11.42 23.60
N GLU A 357 0.02 -11.54 23.46
CA GLU A 357 0.94 -11.88 24.55
C GLU A 357 1.67 -10.64 25.07
N PRO A 358 1.96 -10.55 26.38
CA PRO A 358 2.72 -9.42 26.96
C PRO A 358 4.14 -9.28 26.39
N ASP A 359 4.73 -10.36 25.89
CA ASP A 359 6.08 -10.39 25.32
C ASP A 359 6.10 -10.16 23.80
N GLY A 360 4.93 -9.91 23.19
CA GLY A 360 4.77 -9.66 21.76
C GLY A 360 4.76 -10.92 20.90
N THR A 361 4.81 -12.12 21.49
CA THR A 361 4.76 -13.36 20.72
C THR A 361 3.37 -13.67 20.18
N VAL A 362 3.31 -14.41 19.07
CA VAL A 362 2.04 -14.89 18.47
C VAL A 362 1.73 -16.34 18.82
N ASP A 363 2.35 -16.86 19.87
CA ASP A 363 2.28 -18.28 20.27
C ASP A 363 0.89 -18.76 20.66
N ARG A 364 -0.05 -17.88 21.01
CA ARG A 364 -1.46 -18.26 21.29
C ARG A 364 -2.37 -18.26 20.07
N TRP A 365 -1.90 -17.74 18.93
CA TRP A 365 -2.76 -17.57 17.76
C TRP A 365 -3.27 -18.90 17.21
N PRO A 366 -4.47 -18.95 16.62
CA PRO A 366 -5.12 -20.19 16.20
C PRO A 366 -4.61 -20.68 14.82
N PHE A 367 -3.28 -20.75 14.67
CA PHE A 367 -2.64 -21.17 13.43
C PHE A 367 -3.10 -22.55 12.96
N VAL A 368 -3.22 -22.71 11.64
CA VAL A 368 -3.69 -23.92 10.97
C VAL A 368 -2.79 -25.11 11.28
N PHE A 369 -1.47 -24.90 11.43
CA PHE A 369 -0.53 -25.94 11.81
C PHE A 369 -0.82 -26.51 13.21
N LYS A 370 -1.39 -25.75 14.16
CA LYS A 370 -1.84 -26.31 15.44
C LYS A 370 -3.04 -27.24 15.28
N LYS A 371 -3.91 -26.97 14.31
CA LYS A 371 -5.03 -27.88 13.98
C LYS A 371 -4.50 -29.17 13.34
N PHE A 372 -3.50 -29.07 12.46
CA PHE A 372 -2.81 -30.21 11.88
C PHE A 372 -2.08 -31.03 12.95
N GLU A 373 -1.35 -30.37 13.86
CA GLU A 373 -0.67 -31.02 14.97
C GLU A 373 -1.64 -31.81 15.86
N LYS A 374 -2.80 -31.22 16.22
CA LYS A 374 -3.85 -31.92 17.00
C LYS A 374 -4.42 -33.14 16.28
N LYS A 375 -4.37 -33.14 14.94
CA LYS A 375 -4.76 -34.28 14.10
C LYS A 375 -3.62 -35.26 13.87
N GLY A 376 -2.42 -35.00 14.39
CA GLY A 376 -1.29 -35.92 14.32
C GLY A 376 -0.31 -35.71 13.18
N PHE A 377 -0.42 -34.58 12.47
CA PHE A 377 0.57 -34.21 11.45
C PHE A 377 1.85 -33.69 12.11
N VAL A 378 2.99 -34.05 11.52
CA VAL A 378 4.26 -33.36 11.74
C VAL A 378 4.18 -32.01 11.03
N THR A 379 4.43 -30.91 11.75
CA THR A 379 4.36 -29.56 11.19
C THR A 379 5.69 -28.84 11.35
N MET A 380 6.13 -28.14 10.30
CA MET A 380 7.29 -27.25 10.31
C MET A 380 6.89 -25.91 9.71
N PHE A 381 7.34 -24.82 10.34
CA PHE A 381 7.30 -23.47 9.78
C PHE A 381 8.75 -23.01 9.59
N SER A 382 9.05 -22.42 8.43
CA SER A 382 10.39 -21.95 8.09
C SER A 382 10.29 -20.70 7.24
N GLU A 383 11.15 -19.74 7.52
CA GLU A 383 11.34 -18.52 6.74
C GLU A 383 12.83 -18.31 6.46
N ASP A 384 13.15 -17.48 5.47
CA ASP A 384 14.52 -17.16 5.07
C ASP A 384 15.15 -16.06 5.93
N PHE A 385 14.35 -15.16 6.52
CA PHE A 385 14.80 -14.12 7.45
C PHE A 385 13.65 -13.65 8.37
N SER A 386 13.93 -13.48 9.67
CA SER A 386 12.93 -13.12 10.70
C SER A 386 12.45 -11.65 10.69
N HIS A 387 12.77 -10.84 9.67
CA HIS A 387 12.58 -9.38 9.69
C HIS A 387 12.07 -8.76 8.37
N LEU A 388 11.23 -9.45 7.60
CA LEU A 388 10.67 -8.89 6.36
C LEU A 388 9.16 -8.66 6.49
N ASP A 389 8.73 -7.43 6.22
CA ASP A 389 7.32 -7.03 6.06
C ASP A 389 7.17 -6.21 4.77
N ALA A 390 6.15 -6.52 3.97
CA ALA A 390 5.86 -5.89 2.70
C ALA A 390 4.44 -5.30 2.69
N HIS A 391 4.34 -3.98 2.91
CA HIS A 391 3.10 -3.21 2.90
C HIS A 391 2.39 -3.20 1.52
N ILE A 392 1.08 -3.51 1.49
CA ILE A 392 0.14 -3.27 0.38
C ILE A 392 -1.15 -2.59 0.92
N ASP A 393 -1.23 -1.27 0.81
CA ASP A 393 -2.34 -0.39 1.26
C ASP A 393 -3.72 -0.73 0.64
N GLU A 394 -4.82 -0.40 1.32
CA GLU A 394 -6.22 -0.69 0.93
C GLU A 394 -6.58 -0.13 -0.45
N GLN A 395 -5.91 0.95 -0.86
CA GLN A 395 -6.02 1.53 -2.21
C GLN A 395 -5.69 0.55 -3.35
N TRP A 396 -5.05 -0.60 -3.06
CA TRP A 396 -4.64 -1.62 -4.02
C TRP A 396 -5.59 -2.85 -4.08
N CYS A 397 -6.72 -2.84 -3.37
CA CYS A 397 -7.70 -3.93 -3.38
C CYS A 397 -8.43 -4.07 -4.75
N PRO A 398 -8.28 -5.20 -5.48
CA PRO A 398 -8.76 -5.35 -6.87
C PRO A 398 -10.27 -5.56 -7.01
N CYS A 399 -11.00 -5.81 -5.92
CA CYS A 399 -12.45 -6.09 -5.93
C CYS A 399 -13.33 -4.83 -5.76
N LEU A 400 -12.71 -3.66 -5.57
CA LEU A 400 -13.39 -2.38 -5.44
C LEU A 400 -13.83 -1.86 -6.81
N THR A 401 -15.05 -1.37 -6.91
CA THR A 401 -15.50 -0.67 -8.12
C THR A 401 -15.26 0.82 -7.94
N TRP A 402 -14.57 1.43 -8.89
CA TRP A 402 -14.24 2.86 -8.87
C TRP A 402 -15.04 3.56 -9.95
N ILE A 403 -15.99 4.41 -9.57
CA ILE A 403 -16.77 5.19 -10.53
C ILE A 403 -16.07 6.53 -10.73
N PRO A 404 -15.75 6.93 -11.98
CA PRO A 404 -15.16 8.24 -12.24
C PRO A 404 -16.10 9.35 -11.79
N VAL A 405 -15.55 10.33 -11.09
CA VAL A 405 -16.26 11.52 -10.63
C VAL A 405 -15.60 12.75 -11.22
N SER A 406 -16.40 13.77 -11.53
CA SER A 406 -15.87 15.03 -12.02
C SER A 406 -14.81 15.60 -11.07
N THR A 407 -13.66 16.01 -11.61
CA THR A 407 -12.57 16.65 -10.86
C THR A 407 -12.98 17.99 -10.27
N SER A 408 -14.05 18.60 -10.78
CA SER A 408 -14.64 19.82 -10.26
C SER A 408 -15.65 19.54 -9.14
N HIS A 409 -16.06 18.28 -8.90
CA HIS A 409 -17.07 18.00 -7.88
C HIS A 409 -16.63 18.51 -6.50
N LEU A 410 -17.55 19.13 -5.75
CA LEU A 410 -17.24 19.80 -4.48
C LEU A 410 -16.52 18.86 -3.49
N GLN A 411 -17.00 17.61 -3.37
CA GLN A 411 -16.39 16.61 -2.50
C GLN A 411 -14.96 16.23 -2.94
N VAL A 412 -14.72 16.20 -4.25
CA VAL A 412 -13.38 15.91 -4.81
C VAL A 412 -12.41 17.05 -4.52
N VAL A 413 -12.85 18.31 -4.67
CA VAL A 413 -12.04 19.48 -4.34
C VAL A 413 -11.76 19.54 -2.82
N LYS A 414 -12.77 19.24 -1.99
CA LYS A 414 -12.60 19.11 -0.52
C LYS A 414 -11.60 18.02 -0.17
N ALA A 415 -11.68 16.87 -0.84
CA ALA A 415 -10.77 15.75 -0.63
C ALA A 415 -9.31 16.15 -0.94
N ALA A 416 -9.09 16.81 -2.08
CA ALA A 416 -7.75 17.24 -2.49
C ALA A 416 -7.15 18.28 -1.55
N ARG A 417 -7.97 19.22 -1.06
CA ARG A 417 -7.53 20.19 -0.05
C ARG A 417 -7.19 19.50 1.27
N LYS A 418 -8.05 18.59 1.76
CA LYS A 418 -7.78 17.85 2.99
C LYS A 418 -6.51 17.00 2.91
N ALA A 419 -6.29 16.32 1.79
CA ALA A 419 -5.05 15.56 1.55
C ALA A 419 -3.81 16.47 1.50
N LEU A 420 -3.91 17.63 0.84
CA LEU A 420 -2.82 18.62 0.83
C LEU A 420 -2.53 19.19 2.22
N ASP A 421 -3.56 19.51 3.00
CA ASP A 421 -3.40 19.99 4.36
C ASP A 421 -2.69 18.95 5.22
N HIS A 422 -3.07 17.68 5.08
CA HIS A 422 -2.38 16.58 5.74
C HIS A 422 -0.90 16.49 5.35
N ILE A 423 -0.55 16.63 4.05
CA ILE A 423 0.87 16.70 3.61
C ILE A 423 1.60 17.86 4.30
N ASN A 424 1.00 19.04 4.32
CA ASN A 424 1.61 20.22 4.93
C ASN A 424 1.76 20.10 6.45
N GLU A 425 0.82 19.44 7.12
CA GLU A 425 0.90 19.08 8.54
C GLU A 425 2.07 18.11 8.78
N LEU A 426 2.20 17.06 7.97
CA LEU A 426 3.34 16.12 8.04
C LEU A 426 4.67 16.84 7.86
N LEU A 427 4.79 17.72 6.85
CA LEU A 427 5.98 18.54 6.66
C LEU A 427 6.25 19.46 7.86
N ALA A 428 5.21 19.92 8.54
CA ALA A 428 5.34 20.73 9.73
C ALA A 428 5.75 19.91 10.96
N THR A 429 5.48 18.60 11.06
CA THR A 429 5.83 17.82 12.26
C THR A 429 7.34 17.74 12.53
N ASN A 430 8.16 17.62 11.48
CA ASN A 430 9.61 17.54 11.62
C ASN A 430 10.26 18.95 11.55
N PRO A 431 11.13 19.32 12.52
CA PRO A 431 11.74 20.65 12.56
C PRO A 431 12.58 21.00 11.30
N SER A 432 13.24 20.01 10.72
CA SER A 432 14.07 20.21 9.52
C SER A 432 13.22 20.46 8.29
N SER A 433 12.17 19.67 8.06
CA SER A 433 11.26 19.89 6.93
C SER A 433 10.46 21.18 7.09
N ARG A 434 9.99 21.50 8.30
CA ARG A 434 9.29 22.75 8.58
C ARG A 434 10.11 23.98 8.18
N LYS A 435 11.42 23.95 8.47
CA LYS A 435 12.32 25.06 8.16
C LYS A 435 12.71 25.10 6.69
N LEU A 436 13.05 23.94 6.10
CA LEU A 436 13.74 23.84 4.82
C LEU A 436 12.84 23.57 3.62
N CYS A 437 11.60 23.10 3.81
CA CYS A 437 10.68 22.81 2.71
C CYS A 437 9.68 23.96 2.49
N HIS A 438 9.36 24.25 1.23
CA HIS A 438 8.24 25.10 0.87
C HIS A 438 6.91 24.51 1.36
N ARG A 439 5.98 25.37 1.76
CA ARG A 439 4.57 24.98 1.94
C ARG A 439 3.98 24.71 0.55
N LEU A 440 3.25 23.62 0.41
CA LEU A 440 2.66 23.20 -0.86
C LEU A 440 1.25 23.78 -1.02
N GLU A 441 0.89 24.13 -2.26
CA GLU A 441 -0.41 24.65 -2.64
C GLU A 441 -1.05 23.81 -3.74
N LEU A 442 -2.38 23.64 -3.69
CA LEU A 442 -3.11 22.86 -4.68
C LEU A 442 -3.09 23.59 -6.03
N LYS A 443 -2.58 22.94 -7.07
CA LYS A 443 -2.58 23.48 -8.44
C LYS A 443 -3.84 23.06 -9.18
N LYS A 444 -4.12 21.76 -9.23
CA LYS A 444 -5.33 21.19 -9.86
C LYS A 444 -5.58 19.76 -9.40
N VAL A 445 -6.82 19.32 -9.48
CA VAL A 445 -7.17 17.89 -9.41
C VAL A 445 -7.06 17.30 -10.82
N ILE A 446 -6.37 16.17 -10.95
CA ILE A 446 -6.12 15.47 -12.22
C ILE A 446 -7.20 14.45 -12.49
N SER A 447 -7.53 13.63 -11.50
CA SER A 447 -8.55 12.58 -11.61
C SER A 447 -9.18 12.31 -10.25
N ALA A 448 -10.40 11.76 -10.26
CA ALA A 448 -11.11 11.39 -9.06
C ALA A 448 -12.06 10.22 -9.33
N HIS A 449 -12.14 9.30 -8.38
CA HIS A 449 -13.02 8.14 -8.43
C HIS A 449 -13.68 7.93 -7.07
N GLN A 450 -14.99 7.67 -7.06
CA GLN A 450 -15.71 7.26 -5.86
C GLN A 450 -15.66 5.74 -5.73
N LYS A 451 -15.29 5.27 -4.54
CA LYS A 451 -15.36 3.86 -4.15
C LYS A 451 -16.82 3.43 -4.08
N MET A 452 -17.14 2.34 -4.76
CA MET A 452 -18.41 1.64 -4.66
C MET A 452 -18.15 0.24 -4.11
N ALA A 453 -18.96 -0.15 -3.12
CA ALA A 453 -18.91 -1.48 -2.56
C ALA A 453 -19.39 -2.52 -3.58
N ASN A 454 -18.73 -3.66 -3.61
CA ASN A 454 -19.23 -4.84 -4.31
C ASN A 454 -20.11 -5.63 -3.32
N MET A 455 -21.42 -5.62 -3.53
CA MET A 455 -22.40 -6.29 -2.65
C MET A 455 -22.17 -7.80 -2.48
N ARG A 456 -21.34 -8.44 -3.32
CA ARG A 456 -20.97 -9.87 -3.17
C ARG A 456 -19.77 -10.11 -2.25
N VAL A 457 -19.06 -9.06 -1.82
CA VAL A 457 -17.80 -9.14 -1.06
C VAL A 457 -17.87 -8.37 0.27
N GLN A 458 -18.78 -7.38 0.38
CA GLN A 458 -19.02 -6.66 1.63
C GLN A 458 -20.51 -6.72 2.00
N ASP A 459 -20.83 -7.42 3.09
CA ASP A 459 -22.21 -7.59 3.58
C ASP A 459 -22.84 -6.28 4.10
N LYS A 460 -22.05 -5.21 4.30
CA LYS A 460 -22.54 -3.86 4.60
C LYS A 460 -21.54 -2.83 4.09
N ALA A 461 -21.80 -2.24 2.92
CA ALA A 461 -21.42 -0.84 2.76
C ALA A 461 -22.20 -0.10 3.84
N ARG A 462 -21.53 0.51 4.82
CA ARG A 462 -22.25 1.46 5.66
C ARG A 462 -22.78 2.52 4.71
N GLU A 463 -24.10 2.66 4.63
CA GLU A 463 -24.79 3.69 3.84
C GLU A 463 -24.35 5.11 4.23
N ASP A 464 -23.55 5.24 5.30
CA ASP A 464 -23.13 6.46 5.98
C ASP A 464 -21.69 6.91 5.64
N GLU A 465 -21.11 6.53 4.50
CA GLU A 465 -19.77 7.01 4.10
C GLU A 465 -19.51 7.08 2.59
N CYS A 466 -18.79 8.11 2.15
CA CYS A 466 -18.29 8.23 0.77
C CYS A 466 -16.76 8.21 0.78
N SER A 467 -16.12 7.37 -0.03
CA SER A 467 -14.65 7.38 -0.19
C SER A 467 -14.26 7.76 -1.60
N TYR A 468 -13.26 8.64 -1.74
CA TYR A 468 -12.74 9.11 -3.01
C TYR A 468 -11.25 8.83 -3.12
N GLN A 469 -10.84 8.17 -4.20
CA GLN A 469 -9.45 8.15 -4.64
C GLN A 469 -9.23 9.33 -5.57
N ILE A 470 -8.26 10.17 -5.25
CA ILE A 470 -7.98 11.41 -5.99
C ILE A 470 -6.52 11.47 -6.40
N GLN A 471 -6.26 12.00 -7.58
CA GLN A 471 -4.93 12.43 -7.99
C GLN A 471 -4.92 13.95 -8.15
N PHE A 472 -3.92 14.62 -7.58
CA PHE A 472 -3.82 16.08 -7.63
C PHE A 472 -2.38 16.55 -7.79
N GLU A 473 -2.23 17.67 -8.50
CA GLU A 473 -0.95 18.35 -8.71
C GLU A 473 -0.82 19.52 -7.73
N VAL A 474 0.39 19.77 -7.24
CA VAL A 474 0.70 20.87 -6.32
C VAL A 474 1.81 21.80 -6.86
N ARG A 475 1.92 22.98 -6.26
CA ARG A 475 3.01 23.94 -6.45
C ARG A 475 3.73 24.22 -5.12
N PRO A 476 5.01 24.63 -5.15
CA PRO A 476 5.85 24.85 -6.34
C PRO A 476 6.47 23.57 -6.91
N SER A 477 6.37 22.42 -6.23
CA SER A 477 7.11 21.20 -6.56
C SER A 477 6.75 20.52 -7.88
N GLY A 478 5.58 20.84 -8.46
CA GLY A 478 5.00 20.07 -9.58
C GLY A 478 4.67 18.64 -9.18
N GLY A 479 4.55 18.38 -7.87
CA GLY A 479 4.29 17.05 -7.36
C GLY A 479 2.88 16.60 -7.65
N VAL A 480 2.76 15.36 -8.12
CA VAL A 480 1.49 14.68 -8.33
C VAL A 480 1.34 13.64 -7.23
N PHE A 481 0.24 13.74 -6.49
CA PHE A 481 -0.06 12.87 -5.37
C PHE A 481 -1.35 12.11 -5.61
N GLU A 482 -1.39 10.88 -5.13
CA GLU A 482 -2.59 10.05 -5.02
C GLU A 482 -2.95 9.84 -3.55
N ALA A 483 -4.23 10.01 -3.21
CA ALA A 483 -4.72 9.85 -1.86
C ALA A 483 -6.12 9.22 -1.84
N LEU A 484 -6.40 8.44 -0.80
CA LEU A 484 -7.74 7.97 -0.48
C LEU A 484 -8.33 8.85 0.64
N VAL A 485 -9.49 9.44 0.40
CA VAL A 485 -10.14 10.35 1.36
C VAL A 485 -11.56 9.90 1.62
N LYS A 486 -11.91 9.78 2.90
CA LYS A 486 -13.19 9.32 3.40
C LYS A 486 -14.00 10.49 3.97
N PHE A 487 -15.28 10.53 3.65
CA PHE A 487 -16.26 11.48 4.14
C PHE A 487 -17.29 10.73 4.97
N PHE A 488 -17.50 11.22 6.19
CA PHE A 488 -18.56 10.77 7.07
C PHE A 488 -19.76 11.72 6.96
N TYR A 489 -20.99 11.21 7.12
CA TYR A 489 -22.19 12.06 7.15
C TYR A 489 -22.21 13.02 8.35
N SER A 490 -21.36 12.80 9.37
CA SER A 490 -21.08 13.76 10.44
C SER A 490 -20.42 15.05 9.93
N GLY A 491 -19.94 15.08 8.69
CA GLY A 491 -19.16 16.16 8.09
C GLY A 491 -17.65 16.05 8.34
N GLU A 492 -17.20 14.98 9.00
CA GLU A 492 -15.78 14.67 9.17
C GLU A 492 -15.17 14.17 7.85
N ILE A 493 -13.94 14.61 7.57
CA ILE A 493 -13.16 14.21 6.40
C ILE A 493 -11.84 13.63 6.89
N GLU A 494 -11.54 12.40 6.49
CA GLU A 494 -10.37 11.65 6.94
C GLU A 494 -9.53 11.22 5.72
N VAL A 495 -8.21 11.38 5.81
CA VAL A 495 -7.28 10.81 4.83
C VAL A 495 -6.99 9.37 5.27
N GLN A 496 -7.29 8.40 4.41
CA GLN A 496 -7.08 6.98 4.67
C GLN A 496 -5.71 6.56 4.16
N GLY A 497 -5.00 5.74 4.94
CA GLY A 497 -3.71 5.18 4.55
C GLY A 497 -2.63 6.23 4.32
N THR A 498 -1.71 5.95 3.39
CA THR A 498 -0.60 6.85 3.05
C THR A 498 -0.84 7.61 1.75
N ILE A 499 -0.44 8.89 1.72
CA ILE A 499 -0.47 9.68 0.48
C ILE A 499 0.75 9.34 -0.37
N SER A 500 0.50 8.89 -1.60
CA SER A 500 1.55 8.45 -2.51
C SER A 500 2.00 9.56 -3.46
N ARG A 501 3.31 9.81 -3.56
CA ARG A 501 3.89 10.65 -4.62
C ARG A 501 4.04 9.80 -5.88
N ILE A 502 3.28 10.09 -6.93
CA ILE A 502 3.21 9.23 -8.13
C ILE A 502 4.14 9.65 -9.27
N ASN A 503 4.72 10.86 -9.22
CA ASN A 503 5.74 11.31 -10.16
C ASN A 503 7.11 11.51 -9.51
N MET A 504 8.18 11.36 -10.30
CA MET A 504 9.56 11.49 -9.84
C MET A 504 9.83 12.87 -9.20
N TYR A 505 10.52 12.88 -8.06
CA TYR A 505 10.86 14.10 -7.32
C TYR A 505 12.36 14.43 -7.35
N GLY A 506 13.23 13.54 -7.85
CA GLY A 506 14.64 13.81 -8.09
C GLY A 506 15.36 14.47 -6.90
N THR A 507 16.00 15.62 -7.17
CA THR A 507 16.77 16.42 -6.20
C THR A 507 15.94 17.42 -5.39
N GLN A 508 14.61 17.44 -5.56
CA GLN A 508 13.72 18.35 -4.83
C GLN A 508 13.86 18.33 -3.29
N PRO A 509 14.14 17.19 -2.62
CA PRO A 509 14.28 17.11 -1.17
C PRO A 509 15.74 17.08 -0.67
N ASP A 510 16.72 17.52 -1.47
CA ASP A 510 18.16 17.42 -1.15
C ASP A 510 18.55 17.98 0.24
N CYS A 511 17.93 19.10 0.63
CA CYS A 511 18.14 19.76 1.91
C CYS A 511 17.76 18.91 3.14
N ILE A 512 16.92 17.87 2.97
CA ILE A 512 16.43 17.01 4.06
C ILE A 512 16.84 15.54 3.93
N LEU A 513 17.61 15.15 2.92
CA LEU A 513 17.92 13.73 2.61
C LEU A 513 18.36 12.91 3.83
N LYS A 514 19.25 13.46 4.66
CA LYS A 514 19.77 12.81 5.88
C LYS A 514 18.98 13.18 7.15
N LYS A 515 18.18 14.25 7.11
CA LYS A 515 17.54 14.86 8.29
C LYS A 515 16.08 14.40 8.49
N ALA A 516 15.37 14.12 7.40
CA ALA A 516 13.98 13.70 7.41
C ALA A 516 13.67 12.78 6.20
N PRO A 517 14.22 11.54 6.18
CA PRO A 517 14.12 10.66 5.02
C PRO A 517 12.68 10.27 4.64
N THR A 518 11.77 10.21 5.62
CA THR A 518 10.34 9.91 5.40
C THR A 518 9.57 11.05 4.73
N MET A 519 10.13 12.27 4.70
CA MET A 519 9.48 13.46 4.11
C MET A 519 9.92 13.73 2.66
N ARG A 520 10.79 12.89 2.09
CA ARG A 520 11.39 13.11 0.76
C ARG A 520 10.36 13.24 -0.36
N GLY A 521 9.29 12.44 -0.33
CA GLY A 521 8.23 12.48 -1.36
C GLY A 521 7.42 13.78 -1.35
N PHE A 522 7.41 14.50 -0.22
CA PHE A 522 6.63 15.72 -0.03
C PHE A 522 7.47 17.00 -0.14
N CYS A 523 8.72 16.98 0.32
CA CYS A 523 9.52 18.19 0.43
C CYS A 523 10.01 18.73 -0.91
N TYR A 524 9.83 20.04 -1.07
CA TYR A 524 10.52 20.85 -2.08
C TYR A 524 11.36 21.91 -1.36
N CYS A 525 12.67 21.81 -1.47
CA CYS A 525 13.60 22.68 -0.74
C CYS A 525 13.39 24.17 -1.06
N LYS A 526 13.62 25.01 -0.05
CA LYS A 526 13.59 26.47 -0.14
C LYS A 526 14.72 27.06 -0.94
#